data_AF-A0AAV0Q9P6-F1
#
_entry.id   AF-A0AAV0Q9P6-F1
#
_cell.length_a   1.000
_cell.length_b   1.000
_cell.length_c   1.000
_cell.angle_alpha   90.00
_cell.angle_beta   90.00
_cell.angle_gamma   90.00
#
_symmetry.space_group_name_H-M   'P 1'
#
loop_
_entity.id
_entity.type
_entity.pdbx_description
1 polymer ?
#
loop_
_entity_poly.entity_id
_entity_poly.type
_entity_poly.pdbx_seq_one_letter_code
_entity_poly.pdbx_strand_id
1 'polypeptide(L)'
;ISQFQTSEETYERTLQEEAKELEQLLSKRNVLLAKQEEYSNKIRELGPLSSDAFDTRKNIKELQRILHRCNEELQKFSHVNKKALDQYVNFWEQREELQKRQAELDAGDEHFREVFSELVQGGHGHLVMMKKKDGDQEDDDDEDDGPRAADLEGRVEKYIGVKVKVCIANLYLLCKYRGQGETQSMKQLSGIDAALDPQYRTAVGNMIRRLADMASTQFITTTFRPELVKVADKIYGVTHKNRVSRVNVVSKDDAIDFVERDQSHNAE
;
A
#
# COMPACT_ATOMS: atom_id res chain seq x y z
N ILE A 1 -87.97 -50.10 -5.26
CA ILE A 1 -87.62 -48.74 -5.74
C ILE A 1 -87.13 -47.89 -4.56
N SER A 2 -87.95 -47.64 -3.54
CA SER A 2 -87.55 -46.87 -2.35
C SER A 2 -86.30 -47.40 -1.59
N GLN A 3 -86.18 -48.72 -1.35
CA GLN A 3 -84.98 -49.29 -0.70
C GLN A 3 -83.69 -49.12 -1.52
N PHE A 4 -83.79 -49.15 -2.86
CA PHE A 4 -82.64 -48.94 -3.74
C PHE A 4 -82.18 -47.49 -3.72
N GLN A 5 -83.13 -46.54 -3.72
CA GLN A 5 -82.86 -45.11 -3.59
C GLN A 5 -82.19 -44.77 -2.26
N THR A 6 -82.64 -45.37 -1.14
CA THR A 6 -81.99 -45.17 0.16
C THR A 6 -80.58 -45.75 0.18
N SER A 7 -80.36 -46.91 -0.45
CA SER A 7 -79.00 -47.48 -0.53
C SER A 7 -78.08 -46.59 -1.38
N GLU A 8 -78.58 -46.05 -2.48
CA GLU A 8 -77.86 -45.14 -3.38
C GLU A 8 -77.45 -43.86 -2.65
N GLU A 9 -78.37 -43.22 -1.92
CA GLU A 9 -78.08 -42.05 -1.07
C GLU A 9 -77.03 -42.34 0.02
N THR A 10 -77.08 -43.53 0.64
CA THR A 10 -76.05 -43.91 1.64
C THR A 10 -74.68 -44.11 1.01
N TYR A 11 -74.61 -44.70 -0.19
CA TYR A 11 -73.37 -44.87 -0.94
C TYR A 11 -72.78 -43.53 -1.37
N GLU A 12 -73.61 -42.61 -1.86
CA GLU A 12 -73.18 -41.25 -2.21
C GLU A 12 -72.63 -40.49 -1.00
N ARG A 13 -73.26 -40.64 0.17
CA ARG A 13 -72.78 -40.01 1.41
C ARG A 13 -71.43 -40.56 1.85
N THR A 14 -71.25 -41.88 1.82
CA THR A 14 -69.95 -42.50 2.16
C THR A 14 -68.85 -42.11 1.16
N LEU A 15 -69.17 -42.03 -0.13
CA LEU A 15 -68.25 -41.57 -1.17
C LEU A 15 -67.80 -40.12 -0.93
N GLN A 16 -68.71 -39.25 -0.50
CA GLN A 16 -68.37 -37.87 -0.15
C GLN A 16 -67.50 -37.77 1.11
N GLU A 17 -67.78 -38.58 2.13
CA GLU A 17 -66.98 -38.64 3.36
C GLU A 17 -65.55 -39.12 3.07
N GLU A 18 -65.39 -40.22 2.34
CA GLU A 18 -64.08 -40.75 1.93
C GLU A 18 -63.31 -39.77 1.02
N ALA A 19 -64.00 -39.10 0.09
CA ALA A 19 -63.37 -38.07 -0.76
C ALA A 19 -62.83 -36.90 0.08
N LYS A 20 -63.57 -36.47 1.10
CA LYS A 20 -63.14 -35.40 2.02
C LYS A 20 -61.97 -35.84 2.90
N GLU A 21 -61.96 -37.08 3.38
CA GLU A 21 -60.81 -37.64 4.12
C GLU A 21 -59.56 -37.74 3.23
N LEU A 22 -59.74 -38.18 1.98
CA LEU A 22 -58.64 -38.26 1.01
C LEU A 22 -58.06 -36.86 0.71
N GLU A 23 -58.91 -35.85 0.56
CA GLU A 23 -58.48 -34.46 0.38
C GLU A 23 -57.68 -33.94 1.58
N GLN A 24 -58.11 -34.25 2.81
CA GLN A 24 -57.36 -33.91 4.02
C GLN A 24 -55.99 -34.60 4.09
N LEU A 25 -55.93 -35.90 3.74
CA LEU A 25 -54.67 -36.65 3.71
C LEU A 25 -53.72 -36.10 2.64
N LEU A 26 -54.23 -35.74 1.46
CA LEU A 26 -53.44 -35.11 0.39
C LEU A 26 -52.91 -33.75 0.81
N SER A 27 -53.74 -32.92 1.45
CA SER A 27 -53.30 -31.63 2.03
C SER A 27 -52.19 -31.84 3.06
N LYS A 28 -52.37 -32.78 4.00
CA LYS A 28 -51.36 -33.11 5.02
C LYS A 28 -50.07 -33.63 4.39
N ARG A 29 -50.16 -34.48 3.36
CA ARG A 29 -49.00 -34.96 2.60
C ARG A 29 -48.23 -33.81 1.97
N ASN A 30 -48.94 -32.87 1.32
CA ASN A 30 -48.31 -31.73 0.65
C ASN A 30 -47.58 -30.83 1.67
N VAL A 31 -48.16 -30.60 2.85
CA VAL A 31 -47.49 -29.86 3.94
C VAL A 31 -46.23 -30.59 4.43
N LEU A 32 -46.28 -31.91 4.58
CA LEU A 32 -45.13 -32.69 5.01
C LEU A 32 -44.01 -32.71 3.96
N LEU A 33 -44.35 -32.78 2.68
CA LEU A 33 -43.39 -32.69 1.57
C LEU A 33 -42.73 -31.32 1.53
N ALA A 34 -43.50 -30.24 1.67
CA ALA A 34 -42.94 -28.89 1.75
C ALA A 34 -41.96 -28.73 2.93
N LYS A 35 -42.31 -29.28 4.11
CA LYS A 35 -41.40 -29.31 5.27
C LYS A 35 -40.16 -30.16 5.04
N GLN A 36 -40.29 -31.31 4.37
CA GLN A 36 -39.15 -32.16 4.04
C GLN A 36 -38.16 -31.41 3.14
N GLU A 37 -38.66 -30.70 2.13
CA GLU A 37 -37.85 -29.87 1.24
C GLU A 37 -37.17 -28.73 2.01
N GLU A 38 -37.90 -28.03 2.88
CA GLU A 38 -37.36 -26.98 3.75
C GLU A 38 -36.19 -27.49 4.61
N TYR A 39 -36.35 -28.63 5.28
CA TYR A 39 -35.28 -29.22 6.08
C TYR A 39 -34.11 -29.70 5.21
N SER A 40 -34.37 -30.23 4.02
CA SER A 40 -33.32 -30.63 3.08
C SER A 40 -32.49 -29.43 2.60
N ASN A 41 -33.11 -28.28 2.39
CA ASN A 41 -32.41 -27.05 2.01
C ASN A 41 -31.55 -26.53 3.16
N LYS A 42 -32.09 -26.49 4.39
CA LYS A 42 -31.31 -26.10 5.58
C LYS A 42 -30.08 -27.00 5.79
N ILE A 43 -30.20 -28.30 5.55
CA ILE A 43 -29.05 -29.23 5.66
C ILE A 43 -27.97 -28.90 4.63
N ARG A 44 -28.35 -28.50 3.41
CA ARG A 44 -27.39 -28.11 2.36
C ARG A 44 -26.70 -26.79 2.67
N GLU A 45 -27.43 -25.82 3.24
CA GLU A 45 -26.89 -24.52 3.63
C GLU A 45 -25.83 -24.63 4.74
N LEU A 46 -25.90 -25.65 5.59
CA LEU A 46 -24.89 -25.92 6.62
C LEU A 46 -23.52 -26.32 6.05
N GLY A 47 -23.44 -26.62 4.75
CA GLY A 47 -22.20 -26.97 4.06
C GLY A 47 -21.82 -28.45 4.13
N PRO A 48 -20.71 -28.84 3.49
CA PRO A 48 -20.26 -30.22 3.41
C PRO A 48 -19.81 -30.73 4.79
N LEU A 49 -20.40 -31.84 5.22
CA LEU A 49 -20.01 -32.54 6.45
C LEU A 49 -18.79 -33.43 6.20
N SER A 50 -17.89 -33.50 7.19
CA SER A 50 -16.77 -34.45 7.20
C SER A 50 -17.26 -35.90 7.14
N SER A 51 -16.45 -36.80 6.57
CA SER A 51 -16.75 -38.24 6.47
C SER A 51 -17.10 -38.86 7.83
N ASP A 52 -16.40 -38.44 8.88
CA ASP A 52 -16.57 -38.96 10.24
C ASP A 52 -17.96 -38.67 10.85
N ALA A 53 -18.70 -37.72 10.28
CA ALA A 53 -20.05 -37.38 10.71
C ALA A 53 -21.08 -38.49 10.37
N PHE A 54 -20.77 -39.35 9.39
CA PHE A 54 -21.70 -40.37 8.89
C PHE A 54 -21.59 -41.72 9.62
N ASP A 55 -20.49 -41.96 10.35
CA ASP A 55 -20.21 -43.26 10.96
C ASP A 55 -20.93 -43.51 12.30
N THR A 56 -21.49 -42.46 12.93
CA THR A 56 -22.19 -42.59 14.22
C THR A 56 -23.69 -42.34 14.10
N ARG A 57 -24.47 -43.41 13.92
CA ARG A 57 -25.94 -43.37 14.10
C ARG A 57 -26.29 -43.16 15.57
N LYS A 58 -26.42 -41.90 15.98
CA LYS A 58 -26.83 -41.51 17.34
C LYS A 58 -28.33 -41.31 17.45
N ASN A 59 -28.89 -41.55 18.63
CA ASN A 59 -30.31 -41.34 18.91
C ASN A 59 -30.62 -39.83 18.99
N ILE A 60 -31.82 -39.40 18.60
CA ILE A 60 -32.29 -38.00 18.64
C ILE A 60 -32.08 -37.37 20.02
N LYS A 61 -32.43 -38.09 21.10
CA LYS A 61 -32.24 -37.61 22.49
C LYS A 61 -30.78 -37.41 22.88
N GLU A 62 -29.88 -38.14 22.24
CA GLU A 62 -28.44 -38.01 22.46
C GLU A 62 -27.87 -36.87 21.62
N LEU A 63 -28.32 -36.73 20.36
CA LEU A 63 -27.99 -35.60 19.49
C LEU A 63 -28.35 -34.26 20.14
N GLN A 64 -29.55 -34.16 20.73
CA GLN A 64 -30.00 -32.95 21.43
C GLN A 64 -29.12 -32.60 22.63
N ARG A 65 -28.68 -33.60 23.40
CA ARG A 65 -27.74 -33.39 24.53
C ARG A 65 -26.38 -32.91 24.05
N ILE A 66 -25.86 -33.50 22.97
CA ILE A 66 -24.57 -33.08 22.39
C ILE A 66 -24.68 -31.67 21.83
N LEU A 67 -25.76 -31.36 21.09
CA LEU A 67 -26.01 -30.02 20.54
C LEU A 67 -26.08 -28.96 21.65
N HIS A 68 -26.80 -29.25 22.74
CA HIS A 68 -26.89 -28.35 23.88
C HIS A 68 -25.52 -28.09 24.50
N ARG A 69 -24.75 -29.15 24.76
CA ARG A 69 -23.38 -29.03 25.28
C ARG A 69 -22.48 -28.19 24.36
N CYS A 70 -22.53 -28.45 23.05
CA CYS A 70 -21.78 -27.65 22.08
C CYS A 70 -22.20 -26.17 22.10
N ASN A 71 -23.50 -25.88 22.21
CA ASN A 71 -23.99 -24.51 22.32
C ASN A 71 -23.52 -23.81 23.62
N GLU A 72 -23.49 -24.52 24.75
CA GLU A 72 -22.93 -23.99 26.01
C GLU A 72 -21.43 -23.69 25.88
N GLU A 73 -20.68 -24.55 25.19
CA GLU A 73 -19.26 -24.30 24.92
C GLU A 73 -19.05 -23.12 23.96
N LEU A 74 -19.85 -22.99 22.90
CA LEU A 74 -19.80 -21.85 21.99
C LEU A 74 -20.16 -20.53 22.69
N GLN A 75 -21.08 -20.53 23.65
CA GLN A 75 -21.43 -19.33 24.42
C GLN A 75 -20.26 -18.78 25.24
N LYS A 76 -19.30 -19.62 25.67
CA LYS A 76 -18.08 -19.16 26.35
C LYS A 76 -17.22 -18.27 25.45
N PHE A 77 -17.38 -18.40 24.13
CA PHE A 77 -16.69 -17.63 23.10
C PHE A 77 -17.55 -16.48 22.54
N SER A 78 -18.47 -15.93 23.34
CA SER A 78 -19.36 -14.83 22.94
C SER A 78 -18.63 -13.55 22.51
N HIS A 79 -17.43 -13.30 23.07
CA HIS A 79 -16.62 -12.10 22.82
C HIS A 79 -15.53 -12.27 21.75
N VAL A 80 -15.63 -13.30 20.91
CA VAL A 80 -14.66 -13.47 19.81
C VAL A 80 -14.85 -12.37 18.77
N ASN A 81 -13.74 -11.75 18.36
CA ASN A 81 -13.71 -10.77 17.30
C ASN A 81 -14.07 -11.43 15.96
N LYS A 82 -15.33 -11.30 15.56
CA LYS A 82 -15.87 -11.87 14.31
C LYS A 82 -15.25 -11.28 13.04
N LYS A 83 -14.61 -10.10 13.13
CA LYS A 83 -13.90 -9.44 12.03
C LYS A 83 -12.42 -9.77 11.98
N ALA A 84 -11.91 -10.62 12.88
CA ALA A 84 -10.48 -10.92 12.96
C ALA A 84 -9.92 -11.53 11.66
N LEU A 85 -10.73 -12.33 10.95
CA LEU A 85 -10.31 -12.91 9.69
C LEU A 85 -10.16 -11.83 8.60
N ASP A 86 -11.19 -11.00 8.42
CA ASP A 86 -11.16 -9.92 7.44
C ASP A 86 -10.03 -8.91 7.75
N GLN A 87 -9.85 -8.57 9.03
CA GLN A 87 -8.75 -7.73 9.51
C GLN A 87 -7.38 -8.37 9.22
N TYR A 88 -7.23 -9.67 9.48
CA TYR A 88 -5.98 -10.40 9.21
C TYR A 88 -5.64 -10.40 7.73
N VAL A 89 -6.62 -10.69 6.86
CA VAL A 89 -6.41 -10.69 5.40
C VAL A 89 -5.97 -9.29 4.94
N ASN A 90 -6.68 -8.25 5.35
CA ASN A 90 -6.34 -6.87 4.98
C ASN A 90 -4.94 -6.46 5.47
N PHE A 91 -4.61 -6.74 6.74
CA PHE A 91 -3.28 -6.41 7.28
C PHE A 91 -2.17 -7.26 6.67
N TRP A 92 -2.46 -8.51 6.30
CA TRP A 92 -1.50 -9.37 5.63
C TRP A 92 -1.13 -8.83 4.24
N GLU A 93 -2.12 -8.48 3.43
CA GLU A 93 -1.93 -7.91 2.09
C GLU A 93 -1.14 -6.60 2.15
N GLN A 94 -1.52 -5.70 3.05
CA GLN A 94 -0.80 -4.43 3.26
C GLN A 94 0.66 -4.64 3.69
N ARG A 95 0.91 -5.63 4.56
CA ARG A 95 2.27 -5.98 4.99
C ARG A 95 3.11 -6.53 3.84
N GLU A 96 2.53 -7.37 2.97
CA GLU A 96 3.25 -7.85 1.77
C GLU A 96 3.63 -6.71 0.83
N GLU A 97 2.73 -5.74 0.62
CA GLU A 97 3.04 -4.58 -0.22
C GLU A 97 4.20 -3.76 0.37
N LEU A 98 4.19 -3.51 1.68
CA LEU A 98 5.29 -2.80 2.36
C LEU A 98 6.60 -3.59 2.31
N GLN A 99 6.55 -4.91 2.46
CA GLN A 99 7.72 -5.77 2.40
C GLN A 99 8.35 -5.74 0.99
N LYS A 100 7.53 -5.74 -0.05
CA LYS A 100 8.02 -5.59 -1.43
C LYS A 100 8.71 -4.24 -1.64
N ARG A 101 8.10 -3.14 -1.19
CA ARG A 101 8.70 -1.80 -1.29
C ARG A 101 10.00 -1.68 -0.50
N GLN A 102 10.08 -2.31 0.67
CA GLN A 102 11.32 -2.37 1.46
C GLN A 102 12.43 -3.09 0.67
N ALA A 103 12.11 -4.23 0.06
CA ALA A 103 13.08 -4.98 -0.75
C ALA A 103 13.56 -4.18 -1.99
N GLU A 104 12.66 -3.46 -2.66
CA GLU A 104 13.02 -2.57 -3.78
C GLU A 104 13.95 -1.43 -3.32
N LEU A 105 13.72 -0.87 -2.13
CA LEU A 105 14.58 0.16 -1.56
C LEU A 105 15.93 -0.37 -1.12
N ASP A 106 15.99 -1.56 -0.51
CA ASP A 106 17.24 -2.19 -0.09
C ASP A 106 18.11 -2.53 -1.32
N ALA A 107 17.50 -3.02 -2.39
CA ALA A 107 18.20 -3.23 -3.66
C ALA A 107 18.71 -1.90 -4.26
N GLY A 108 17.87 -0.86 -4.25
CA GLY A 108 18.25 0.49 -4.68
C GLY A 108 19.38 1.09 -3.84
N ASP A 109 19.38 0.86 -2.53
CA ASP A 109 20.43 1.30 -1.61
C ASP A 109 21.76 0.64 -1.91
N GLU A 110 21.75 -0.66 -2.17
CA GLU A 110 22.95 -1.41 -2.53
C GLU A 110 23.57 -0.87 -3.81
N HIS A 111 22.75 -0.64 -4.85
CA HIS A 111 23.20 -0.07 -6.13
C HIS A 111 23.70 1.37 -5.96
N PHE A 112 22.97 2.17 -5.17
CA PHE A 112 23.38 3.54 -4.88
C PHE A 112 24.72 3.58 -4.15
N ARG A 113 24.93 2.71 -3.16
CA ARG A 113 26.17 2.61 -2.40
C ARG A 113 27.36 2.21 -3.28
N GLU A 114 27.17 1.24 -4.19
CA GLU A 114 28.20 0.82 -5.14
C GLU A 114 28.61 1.98 -6.04
N VAL A 115 27.64 2.58 -6.77
CA VAL A 115 27.88 3.71 -7.67
C VAL A 115 28.48 4.91 -6.92
N PHE A 116 28.00 5.20 -5.72
CA PHE A 116 28.49 6.31 -4.92
C PHE A 116 29.94 6.09 -4.46
N SER A 117 30.32 4.86 -4.12
CA SER A 117 31.68 4.51 -3.72
C SER A 117 32.69 4.61 -4.87
N GLU A 118 32.26 4.32 -6.10
CA GLU A 118 33.07 4.52 -7.31
C GLU A 118 33.21 6.00 -7.65
N LEU A 119 32.11 6.76 -7.52
CA LEU A 119 32.07 8.19 -7.83
C LEU A 119 32.89 9.02 -6.84
N VAL A 120 32.87 8.62 -5.57
CA VAL A 120 33.58 9.29 -4.47
C VAL A 120 34.44 8.25 -3.74
N GLN A 121 35.73 8.18 -4.07
CA GLN A 121 36.66 7.30 -3.36
C GLN A 121 36.69 7.64 -1.86
N GLY A 122 36.20 6.72 -1.02
CA GLY A 122 36.04 6.92 0.43
C GLY A 122 34.70 7.52 0.87
N GLY A 123 33.75 7.70 -0.05
CA GLY A 123 32.38 8.13 0.23
C GLY A 123 31.45 6.95 0.53
N HIS A 124 30.53 7.14 1.47
CA HIS A 124 29.46 6.21 1.82
C HIS A 124 28.11 6.89 1.61
N GLY A 125 27.28 6.34 0.72
CA GLY A 125 25.87 6.74 0.53
C GLY A 125 24.93 5.71 1.11
N HIS A 126 23.78 6.14 1.65
CA HIS A 126 22.66 5.29 2.09
C HIS A 126 21.31 5.94 1.73
N LEU A 127 20.34 5.13 1.33
CA LEU A 127 18.94 5.47 1.17
C LEU A 127 18.19 5.07 2.45
N VAL A 128 17.35 5.97 2.95
CA VAL A 128 16.58 5.76 4.18
C VAL A 128 15.11 6.05 3.93
N MET A 129 14.26 5.09 4.24
CA MET A 129 12.81 5.25 4.14
C MET A 129 12.28 6.31 5.12
N MET A 130 11.47 7.26 4.66
CA MET A 130 10.82 8.27 5.49
C MET A 130 9.39 7.85 5.84
N LYS A 131 9.07 7.92 7.13
CA LYS A 131 7.73 7.68 7.67
C LYS A 131 7.04 9.02 7.97
N LYS A 132 5.73 9.12 7.72
CA LYS A 132 4.93 10.26 8.19
C LYS A 132 4.86 10.25 9.70
N LYS A 133 5.30 11.35 10.31
CA LYS A 133 5.14 11.58 11.74
C LYS A 133 3.71 12.07 11.95
N ASP A 134 2.88 11.30 12.64
CA ASP A 134 1.58 11.77 13.12
C ASP A 134 1.86 12.80 14.22
N GLY A 135 1.69 14.10 13.97
CA GLY A 135 1.96 15.08 15.01
C GLY A 135 1.88 16.56 14.66
N ASP A 136 1.03 16.96 13.71
CA ASP A 136 0.56 18.36 13.61
C ASP A 136 -0.97 18.31 13.44
N GLN A 137 -1.67 17.90 14.49
CA GLN A 137 -3.08 18.22 14.68
C GLN A 137 -3.09 19.11 15.91
N GLU A 138 -3.35 20.39 15.67
CA GLU A 138 -3.51 21.43 16.68
C GLU A 138 -4.55 21.00 17.71
N ASP A 139 -4.32 21.43 18.95
CA ASP A 139 -5.19 21.28 20.11
C ASP A 139 -6.62 21.71 19.78
N ASP A 140 -7.59 20.83 19.97
CA ASP A 140 -8.96 21.22 20.30
C ASP A 140 -9.46 20.26 21.38
N ASP A 141 -9.56 20.81 22.58
CA ASP A 141 -10.20 20.24 23.76
C ASP A 141 -11.64 19.84 23.42
N ASP A 142 -12.03 18.60 23.71
CA ASP A 142 -13.39 18.28 24.16
C ASP A 142 -13.39 16.93 24.89
N GLU A 143 -13.65 17.02 26.20
CA GLU A 143 -13.97 15.89 27.08
C GLU A 143 -15.33 15.29 26.67
N ASP A 144 -15.34 14.11 26.02
CA ASP A 144 -16.53 13.25 25.98
C ASP A 144 -16.15 11.79 26.26
N ASP A 145 -16.69 11.29 27.38
CA ASP A 145 -16.35 10.05 28.06
C ASP A 145 -17.28 8.91 27.57
N GLY A 146 -17.14 8.53 26.30
CA GLY A 146 -17.79 7.36 25.69
C GLY A 146 -16.78 6.24 25.39
N PRO A 147 -17.18 4.95 25.37
CA PRO A 147 -16.27 3.86 25.03
C PRO A 147 -15.84 4.03 23.57
N ARG A 148 -14.64 4.61 23.39
CA ARG A 148 -13.96 4.78 22.11
C ARG A 148 -14.00 3.44 21.38
N ALA A 149 -14.91 3.31 20.42
CA ALA A 149 -14.72 2.39 19.32
C ALA A 149 -13.37 2.81 18.74
N ALA A 150 -12.34 1.99 18.95
CA ALA A 150 -11.06 2.27 18.37
C ALA A 150 -11.28 2.25 16.86
N ASP A 151 -11.36 3.44 16.26
CA ASP A 151 -11.13 3.66 14.84
C ASP A 151 -9.73 3.12 14.53
N LEU A 152 -9.65 1.80 14.40
CA LEU A 152 -8.49 1.03 13.95
C LEU A 152 -8.47 0.95 12.43
N GLU A 153 -9.29 1.76 11.77
CA GLU A 153 -9.27 1.94 10.32
C GLU A 153 -8.05 2.80 9.98
N GLY A 154 -6.91 2.12 9.77
CA GLY A 154 -5.88 2.65 8.88
C GLY A 154 -4.77 3.49 9.50
N ARG A 155 -4.39 3.28 10.76
CA ARG A 155 -3.12 3.84 11.28
C ARG A 155 -1.89 3.04 10.82
N VAL A 156 -1.87 2.69 9.55
CA VAL A 156 -0.66 2.16 8.90
C VAL A 156 0.14 3.37 8.45
N GLU A 157 1.33 3.51 9.03
CA GLU A 157 2.26 4.62 8.82
C GLU A 157 2.42 4.92 7.32
N LYS A 158 1.90 6.09 6.89
CA LYS A 158 1.93 6.47 5.48
C LYS A 158 3.36 6.81 5.07
N TYR A 159 3.95 5.99 4.20
CA TYR A 159 5.23 6.27 3.58
C TYR A 159 5.16 7.59 2.78
N ILE A 160 6.10 8.50 3.02
CA ILE A 160 6.13 9.81 2.32
C ILE A 160 7.22 9.85 1.23
N GLY A 161 8.34 9.12 1.39
CA GLY A 161 9.42 9.14 0.41
C GLY A 161 10.75 8.57 0.90
N VAL A 162 11.78 8.65 0.04
CA VAL A 162 13.15 8.21 0.32
C VAL A 162 14.02 9.41 0.68
N LYS A 163 14.83 9.30 1.73
CA LYS A 163 15.90 10.25 2.06
C LYS A 163 17.25 9.69 1.64
N VAL A 164 18.03 10.48 0.92
CA VAL A 164 19.44 10.15 0.64
C VAL A 164 20.31 10.71 1.76
N LYS A 165 21.14 9.85 2.39
CA LYS A 165 22.19 10.23 3.34
C LYS A 165 23.54 9.93 2.71
N VAL A 166 24.45 10.90 2.77
CA VAL A 166 25.79 10.76 2.20
C VAL A 166 26.81 11.20 3.24
N CYS A 167 27.84 10.39 3.45
CA CYS A 167 29.00 10.68 4.27
C CYS A 167 30.25 10.59 3.39
N ILE A 168 30.91 11.72 3.14
CA ILE A 168 32.20 11.73 2.46
C ILE A 168 33.27 11.72 3.56
N ALA A 169 33.79 10.53 3.87
CA ALA A 169 34.90 10.43 4.80
C ALA A 169 36.20 10.79 4.06
N ASN A 170 36.79 11.93 4.43
CA ASN A 170 38.14 12.37 4.06
C ASN A 170 38.41 12.65 2.57
N LEU A 171 37.81 13.74 2.07
CA LEU A 171 38.13 14.38 0.80
C LEU A 171 39.47 15.16 0.79
N TYR A 172 40.37 14.92 1.76
CA TYR A 172 41.65 15.66 1.83
C TYR A 172 42.88 14.80 1.48
N LEU A 173 42.78 13.47 1.39
CA LEU A 173 43.99 12.62 1.28
C LEU A 173 44.22 11.98 -0.10
N LEU A 174 43.22 11.83 -0.95
CA LEU A 174 43.36 11.03 -2.18
C LEU A 174 43.67 11.82 -3.46
N CYS A 175 43.45 13.13 -3.40
CA CYS A 175 43.88 14.09 -4.42
C CYS A 175 45.42 14.10 -4.64
N LYS A 176 46.20 13.46 -3.77
CA LYS A 176 47.67 13.41 -3.86
C LYS A 176 48.23 12.20 -4.64
N TYR A 177 47.43 11.17 -4.96
CA TYR A 177 48.00 9.86 -5.34
C TYR A 177 47.70 9.29 -6.73
N ARG A 178 46.92 9.94 -7.60
CA ARG A 178 46.59 9.34 -8.90
C ARG A 178 47.11 10.14 -10.09
N GLY A 179 48.43 10.29 -10.14
CA GLY A 179 49.11 10.43 -11.41
C GLY A 179 49.17 9.06 -12.09
N GLN A 180 48.31 8.84 -13.09
CA GLN A 180 48.51 8.01 -14.29
C GLN A 180 47.17 7.56 -14.89
N GLY A 181 47.07 7.69 -16.22
CA GLY A 181 46.28 6.77 -17.04
C GLY A 181 44.97 7.32 -17.61
N GLU A 182 45.09 7.93 -18.78
CA GLU A 182 44.18 7.82 -19.94
C GLU A 182 42.84 8.60 -19.99
N THR A 183 42.77 9.42 -21.06
CA THR A 183 41.63 10.06 -21.74
C THR A 183 40.57 10.77 -20.89
N GLN A 184 40.68 12.10 -20.84
CA GLN A 184 39.67 12.98 -20.27
C GLN A 184 38.53 13.22 -21.27
N SER A 185 37.40 12.56 -21.02
CA SER A 185 36.15 12.82 -21.71
C SER A 185 35.47 14.06 -21.10
N MET A 186 35.00 14.98 -21.94
CA MET A 186 34.05 16.03 -21.55
C MET A 186 32.84 15.42 -20.85
N LYS A 187 32.50 15.88 -19.64
CA LYS A 187 31.33 15.38 -18.88
C LYS A 187 30.25 16.46 -18.80
N GLN A 188 29.05 16.13 -19.27
CA GLN A 188 27.86 16.97 -19.17
C GLN A 188 26.98 16.48 -18.03
N LEU A 189 26.67 17.36 -17.08
CA LEU A 189 25.77 17.09 -15.96
C LEU A 189 24.53 17.98 -16.10
N SER A 190 23.34 17.38 -16.15
CA SER A 190 22.07 18.09 -16.30
C SER A 190 21.16 17.79 -15.11
N GLY A 191 20.66 18.82 -14.43
CA GLY A 191 19.58 18.72 -13.44
C GLY A 191 19.92 17.99 -12.12
N ILE A 192 21.20 17.77 -11.82
CA ILE A 192 21.67 17.07 -10.60
C ILE A 192 21.32 17.80 -9.29
N ASP A 193 20.97 19.08 -9.38
CA ASP A 193 20.74 20.01 -8.28
C ASP A 193 19.26 20.18 -7.91
N ALA A 194 18.34 19.64 -8.73
CA ALA A 194 16.90 19.75 -8.50
C ALA A 194 16.43 19.01 -7.23
N ALA A 195 17.10 17.90 -6.88
CA ALA A 195 16.76 17.06 -5.73
C ALA A 195 17.64 17.29 -4.49
N LEU A 196 18.62 18.19 -4.57
CA LEU A 196 19.57 18.46 -3.49
C LEU A 196 19.23 19.75 -2.74
N ASP A 197 19.38 19.72 -1.41
CA ASP A 197 19.25 20.92 -0.59
C ASP A 197 20.44 21.90 -0.83
N PRO A 198 20.32 23.18 -0.43
CA PRO A 198 21.35 24.20 -0.66
C PRO A 198 22.74 23.84 -0.10
N GLN A 199 22.79 23.11 1.02
CA GLN A 199 24.03 22.70 1.67
C GLN A 199 24.76 21.64 0.84
N TYR A 200 24.05 20.62 0.37
CA TYR A 200 24.62 19.59 -0.50
C TYR A 200 24.98 20.14 -1.89
N ARG A 201 24.18 21.07 -2.45
CA ARG A 201 24.53 21.75 -3.71
C ARG A 201 25.87 22.49 -3.62
N THR A 202 26.11 23.19 -2.51
CA THR A 202 27.39 23.86 -2.26
C THR A 202 28.55 22.87 -2.14
N ALA A 203 28.35 21.75 -1.44
CA ALA A 203 29.37 20.70 -1.31
C ALA A 203 29.72 20.06 -2.66
N VAL A 204 28.72 19.74 -3.49
CA VAL A 204 28.89 19.20 -4.85
C VAL A 204 29.61 20.20 -5.74
N GLY A 205 29.22 21.49 -5.71
CA GLY A 205 29.90 22.55 -6.46
C GLY A 205 31.40 22.64 -6.12
N ASN A 206 31.74 22.60 -4.83
CA ASN A 206 33.13 22.63 -4.37
C ASN A 206 33.91 21.36 -4.73
N MET A 207 33.24 20.21 -4.86
CA MET A 207 33.85 18.98 -5.33
C MET A 207 34.16 19.06 -6.84
N ILE A 208 33.18 19.48 -7.65
CA ILE A 208 33.33 19.64 -9.11
C ILE A 208 34.47 20.64 -9.42
N ARG A 209 34.51 21.77 -8.72
CA ARG A 209 35.60 22.76 -8.84
C ARG A 209 36.98 22.12 -8.63
N ARG A 210 37.15 21.41 -7.51
CA ARG A 210 38.43 20.72 -7.22
C ARG A 210 38.78 19.68 -8.27
N LEU A 211 37.82 18.90 -8.75
CA LEU A 211 38.07 17.91 -9.79
C LEU A 211 38.47 18.56 -11.13
N ALA A 212 37.87 19.70 -11.47
CA ALA A 212 38.25 20.47 -12.67
C ALA A 212 39.70 20.97 -12.57
N ASP A 213 40.10 21.49 -11.41
CA ASP A 213 41.43 22.04 -11.18
C ASP A 213 42.52 20.93 -11.10
N MET A 214 42.17 19.74 -10.61
CA MET A 214 43.13 18.67 -10.32
C MET A 214 43.29 17.63 -11.43
N ALA A 215 42.21 17.29 -12.14
CA ALA A 215 42.19 16.19 -13.11
C ALA A 215 42.14 16.67 -14.57
N SER A 216 42.47 17.94 -14.83
CA SER A 216 42.35 18.67 -16.12
C SER A 216 41.07 18.37 -16.92
N THR A 217 39.99 17.99 -16.24
CA THR A 217 38.74 17.52 -16.85
C THR A 217 37.79 18.68 -16.99
N GLN A 218 37.20 18.84 -18.18
CA GLN A 218 36.21 19.88 -18.44
C GLN A 218 34.81 19.44 -18.02
N PHE A 219 34.17 20.25 -17.17
CA PHE A 219 32.79 20.06 -16.75
C PHE A 219 31.89 21.12 -17.39
N ILE A 220 30.78 20.67 -17.97
CA ILE A 220 29.69 21.54 -18.44
C ILE A 220 28.44 21.16 -17.65
N THR A 221 27.83 22.14 -17.00
CA THR A 221 26.63 21.94 -16.18
C THR A 221 25.53 22.90 -16.58
N THR A 222 24.29 22.42 -16.57
CA THR A 222 23.07 23.25 -16.66
C THR A 222 22.41 23.26 -15.29
N THR A 223 21.99 24.44 -14.83
CA THR A 223 21.46 24.63 -13.47
C THR A 223 20.54 25.84 -13.40
N PHE A 224 19.54 25.78 -12.53
CA PHE A 224 18.69 26.91 -12.12
C PHE A 224 18.94 27.30 -10.66
N ARG A 225 20.12 26.96 -10.13
CA ARG A 225 20.47 27.13 -8.71
C ARG A 225 21.78 27.92 -8.58
N PRO A 226 21.85 28.91 -7.66
CA PRO A 226 22.98 29.84 -7.60
C PRO A 226 24.28 29.20 -7.11
N GLU A 227 24.22 28.10 -6.35
CA GLU A 227 25.39 27.46 -5.73
C GLU A 227 26.38 26.91 -6.77
N LEU A 228 25.87 26.34 -7.87
CA LEU A 228 26.71 25.84 -8.97
C LEU A 228 27.25 26.96 -9.87
N VAL A 229 26.47 28.04 -10.05
CA VAL A 229 26.91 29.24 -10.79
C VAL A 229 28.08 29.92 -10.07
N LYS A 230 28.05 29.95 -8.72
CA LYS A 230 29.12 30.54 -7.89
C LYS A 230 30.47 29.88 -8.07
N VAL A 231 30.52 28.62 -8.50
CA VAL A 231 31.78 27.88 -8.67
C VAL A 231 32.20 27.75 -10.13
N ALA A 232 31.51 28.35 -11.10
CA ALA A 232 31.85 28.24 -12.53
C ALA A 232 32.92 29.25 -12.99
N ASP A 233 33.74 28.87 -13.98
CA ASP A 233 34.73 29.77 -14.63
C ASP A 233 34.13 30.64 -15.73
N LYS A 234 33.24 30.04 -16.53
CA LYS A 234 32.54 30.71 -17.63
C LYS A 234 31.08 30.29 -17.60
N ILE A 235 30.20 31.27 -17.82
CA ILE A 235 28.76 31.07 -17.78
C ILE A 235 28.21 31.44 -19.15
N TYR A 236 27.36 30.57 -19.68
CA TYR A 236 26.70 30.75 -20.97
C TYR A 236 25.20 30.87 -20.75
N GLY A 237 24.63 31.98 -21.17
CA GLY A 237 23.20 32.23 -21.18
C GLY A 237 22.60 31.88 -22.54
N VAL A 238 21.47 31.17 -22.53
CA VAL A 238 20.70 30.89 -23.74
C VAL A 238 19.50 31.84 -23.78
N THR A 239 19.35 32.54 -24.90
CA THR A 239 18.21 33.44 -25.15
C THR A 239 17.40 32.93 -26.34
N HIS A 240 16.08 32.97 -26.25
CA HIS A 240 15.19 32.60 -27.33
C HIS A 240 14.32 33.80 -27.72
N LYS A 241 14.48 34.31 -28.95
CA LYS A 241 13.70 35.45 -29.47
C LYS A 241 13.43 35.26 -30.95
N ASN A 242 12.22 35.61 -31.40
CA ASN A 242 11.79 35.50 -32.80
C ASN A 242 12.01 34.09 -33.39
N ARG A 243 11.69 33.03 -32.62
CA ARG A 243 11.89 31.61 -32.98
C ARG A 243 13.36 31.22 -33.24
N VAL A 244 14.33 32.01 -32.77
CA VAL A 244 15.77 31.73 -32.89
C VAL A 244 16.41 31.70 -31.50
N SER A 245 17.16 30.64 -31.21
CA SER A 245 17.95 30.50 -29.99
C SER A 245 19.38 31.00 -30.20
N ARG A 246 19.91 31.79 -29.25
CA ARG A 246 21.28 32.32 -29.27
C ARG A 246 21.97 32.06 -27.94
N VAL A 247 23.26 31.74 -27.98
CA VAL A 247 24.10 31.49 -26.80
C VAL A 247 25.11 32.62 -26.68
N ASN A 248 25.14 33.27 -25.52
CA ASN A 248 26.07 34.35 -25.21
C ASN A 248 26.81 34.05 -23.90
N VAL A 249 28.04 34.56 -23.75
CA VAL A 249 28.74 34.55 -22.46
C VAL A 249 28.11 35.62 -21.57
N VAL A 250 27.79 35.26 -20.33
CA VAL A 250 27.15 36.13 -19.35
C VAL A 250 28.08 36.32 -18.15
N SER A 251 28.01 37.48 -17.51
CA SER A 251 28.78 37.73 -16.29
C SER A 251 28.23 36.91 -15.12
N LYS A 252 29.05 36.73 -14.09
CA LYS A 252 28.65 35.95 -12.92
C LYS A 252 27.51 36.62 -12.14
N ASP A 253 27.55 37.94 -12.01
CA ASP A 253 26.55 38.72 -11.29
C ASP A 253 25.21 38.69 -12.02
N ASP A 254 25.21 38.91 -13.35
CA ASP A 254 23.98 38.84 -14.17
C ASP A 254 23.35 37.44 -14.14
N ALA A 255 24.17 36.39 -14.09
CA ALA A 255 23.69 35.02 -14.03
C ALA A 255 23.08 34.67 -12.66
N ILE A 256 23.67 35.17 -11.56
CA ILE A 256 23.13 34.99 -10.22
C ILE A 256 21.79 35.75 -10.11
N ASP A 257 21.75 37.01 -10.53
CA ASP A 257 20.53 37.83 -10.54
C ASP A 257 19.39 37.16 -11.32
N PHE A 258 19.70 36.58 -12.49
CA PHE A 258 18.73 35.85 -13.31
C PHE A 258 18.16 34.63 -12.57
N VAL A 259 19.03 33.85 -11.94
CA VAL A 259 18.63 32.63 -11.21
C VAL A 259 17.85 32.95 -9.93
N GLU A 260 18.21 34.01 -9.21
CA GLU A 260 17.52 34.43 -7.99
C GLU A 260 16.11 34.97 -8.28
N ARG A 261 15.94 35.74 -9.38
CA ARG A 261 14.62 36.23 -9.81
C ARG A 261 13.67 35.10 -10.23
N ASP A 262 14.20 34.06 -10.87
CA ASP A 262 13.41 32.90 -11.29
C ASP A 262 12.96 32.03 -10.09
N GLN A 263 13.73 32.01 -9.00
CA GLN A 263 13.33 31.35 -7.76
C GLN A 263 12.21 32.09 -7.03
N SER A 264 12.17 33.43 -7.10
CA SER A 264 11.07 34.22 -6.51
C SER A 264 9.74 34.07 -7.27
N HIS A 265 9.77 33.90 -8.59
CA HIS A 265 8.53 33.73 -9.38
C HIS A 265 7.89 32.34 -9.29
N ASN A 266 8.64 31.33 -8.83
CA ASN A 266 8.12 29.97 -8.61
C ASN A 266 7.65 29.74 -7.16
N ALA A 267 7.71 30.76 -6.30
CA ALA A 267 7.31 30.69 -4.89
C ALA A 267 6.00 31.45 -4.58
N GLU A 268 5.39 32.10 -5.57
CA GLU A 268 4.01 32.62 -5.57
C GLU A 268 3.09 31.69 -6.38
#